data_AF-A0A366MC44-F1
#
_entry.id   AF-A0A366MC44-F1
#
_cell.length_a   1.000
_cell.length_b   1.000
_cell.length_c   1.000
_cell.angle_alpha   90.00
_cell.angle_beta   90.00
_cell.angle_gamma   90.00
#
_symmetry.space_group_name_H-M   'P 1'
#
loop_
_entity.id
_entity.type
_entity.pdbx_description
1 polymer ?
#
loop_
_entity_poly.entity_id
_entity_poly.type
_entity_poly.pdbx_seq_one_letter_code
_entity_poly.pdbx_strand_id
1 'polypeptide(L)'
;MINNLEWTDKILKDLDKLENNLKEIENIDFSKKEKKTISRAKDYREDCKYYLEKGDEITSFKCISYSHGLIDTLRIIHDII
;
A
#
# COMPACT_ATOMS: atom_id res chain seq x y z
N MET A 1 23.42 11.37 8.27
CA MET A 1 22.49 11.69 7.17
C MET A 1 21.99 10.37 6.65
N ILE A 2 20.68 10.18 6.67
CA ILE A 2 20.04 9.01 6.07
C ILE A 2 20.16 9.19 4.54
N ASN A 3 20.63 8.19 3.81
CA ASN A 3 20.77 8.29 2.34
C ASN A 3 19.38 8.22 1.70
N ASN A 4 18.91 9.32 1.12
CA ASN A 4 17.60 9.41 0.46
C ASN A 4 17.42 8.33 -0.64
N LEU A 5 18.48 7.96 -1.37
CA LEU A 5 18.43 6.90 -2.39
C LEU A 5 17.89 5.56 -1.84
N GLU A 6 18.21 5.23 -0.58
CA GLU A 6 17.78 3.98 0.06
C GLU A 6 16.26 3.95 0.32
N TRP A 7 15.67 5.09 0.67
CA TRP A 7 14.25 5.18 0.99
C TRP A 7 13.38 5.13 -0.24
N THR A 8 13.79 5.83 -1.30
CA THR A 8 13.10 5.73 -2.59
C THR A 8 13.05 4.28 -3.08
N ASP A 9 14.18 3.55 -3.09
CA ASP A 9 14.21 2.14 -3.49
C ASP A 9 13.33 1.25 -2.62
N LYS A 10 13.30 1.51 -1.30
CA LYS A 10 12.45 0.77 -0.36
C LYS A 10 10.96 1.01 -0.64
N ILE A 11 10.56 2.26 -0.85
CA ILE A 11 9.17 2.62 -1.15
C ILE A 11 8.73 2.00 -2.47
N LEU A 12 9.57 2.01 -3.51
CA LEU A 12 9.28 1.36 -4.79
C LEU A 12 9.06 -0.15 -4.62
N LYS A 13 9.91 -0.83 -3.84
CA LYS A 13 9.70 -2.25 -3.51
C LYS A 13 8.41 -2.50 -2.74
N ASP A 14 8.03 -1.62 -1.82
CA ASP A 14 6.79 -1.76 -1.07
C ASP A 14 5.55 -1.46 -1.94
N LEU A 15 5.66 -0.58 -2.94
CA LEU A 15 4.63 -0.40 -3.97
C LEU A 15 4.44 -1.69 -4.78
N ASP A 16 5.53 -2.32 -5.25
CA ASP A 16 5.45 -3.58 -6.00
C ASP A 16 4.81 -4.71 -5.19
N LYS A 17 5.18 -4.83 -3.90
CA LYS A 17 4.55 -5.80 -2.99
C LYS A 17 3.06 -5.54 -2.82
N LEU A 18 2.67 -4.27 -2.65
CA LEU A 18 1.26 -3.92 -2.49
C LEU A 18 0.44 -4.29 -3.73
N GLU A 19 0.98 -4.07 -4.93
CA GLU A 19 0.31 -4.48 -6.18
C GLU A 19 0.12 -6.00 -6.24
N ASN A 20 1.09 -6.79 -5.78
CA ASN A 20 0.93 -8.24 -5.71
C ASN A 20 -0.13 -8.64 -4.68
N ASN A 21 -0.10 -8.04 -3.48
CA ASN A 21 -1.11 -8.27 -2.44
C ASN A 21 -2.52 -7.91 -2.92
N LEU A 22 -2.68 -6.83 -3.69
CA LEU A 22 -3.97 -6.43 -4.27
C LEU A 22 -4.48 -7.42 -5.32
N LYS A 23 -3.59 -8.04 -6.10
CA LYS A 23 -3.95 -9.09 -7.06
C LYS A 23 -4.37 -10.38 -6.38
N GLU A 24 -3.70 -10.78 -5.31
CA GLU A 24 -4.06 -11.96 -4.52
C GLU A 24 -5.51 -11.92 -4.03
N ILE A 25 -6.00 -10.72 -3.72
CA ILE A 25 -7.35 -10.53 -3.20
C ILE A 25 -8.41 -10.21 -4.27
N GLU A 26 -8.04 -10.06 -5.54
CA GLU A 26 -8.92 -9.52 -6.58
C GLU A 26 -10.20 -10.35 -6.81
N ASN A 27 -10.12 -11.67 -6.59
CA ASN A 27 -11.21 -12.62 -6.83
C ASN A 27 -12.03 -12.98 -5.58
N ILE A 28 -11.79 -12.30 -4.45
CA ILE A 28 -12.52 -12.55 -3.21
C ILE A 28 -13.81 -11.70 -3.19
N ASP A 29 -14.92 -12.31 -2.77
CA ASP A 29 -16.15 -11.55 -2.58
C ASP A 29 -16.12 -10.79 -1.25
N PHE A 30 -15.86 -9.50 -1.36
CA PHE A 30 -15.82 -8.57 -0.24
C PHE A 30 -17.17 -7.93 0.04
N SER A 31 -17.46 -7.72 1.32
CA SER A 31 -18.56 -6.86 1.76
C SER A 31 -18.36 -5.41 1.26
N LYS A 32 -19.44 -4.62 1.29
CA LYS A 32 -19.39 -3.20 0.93
C LYS A 32 -18.35 -2.41 1.76
N LYS A 33 -18.18 -2.77 3.04
CA LYS A 33 -17.23 -2.08 3.94
C LYS A 33 -15.79 -2.40 3.55
N GLU A 34 -15.50 -3.67 3.25
CA GLU A 34 -14.17 -4.12 2.82
C GLU A 34 -13.81 -3.56 1.43
N LYS A 35 -14.76 -3.51 0.49
CA LYS A 35 -14.56 -2.81 -0.80
C LYS A 35 -14.18 -1.35 -0.61
N LYS A 36 -14.75 -0.68 0.40
CA LYS A 36 -14.38 0.70 0.78
C LYS A 36 -12.97 0.78 1.37
N THR A 37 -12.58 -0.21 2.17
CA THR A 37 -11.20 -0.36 2.68
C THR A 37 -10.20 -0.54 1.54
N ILE A 38 -10.50 -1.40 0.56
CA ILE A 38 -9.65 -1.61 -0.63
C ILE A 38 -9.53 -0.32 -1.46
N SER A 39 -10.64 0.39 -1.67
CA SER A 39 -10.61 1.70 -2.35
C SER A 39 -9.68 2.66 -1.63
N ARG A 40 -9.78 2.76 -0.30
CA ARG A 40 -8.93 3.65 0.50
C ARG A 40 -7.46 3.22 0.46
N ALA A 41 -7.15 1.94 0.46
CA ALA A 41 -5.78 1.46 0.27
C ALA A 41 -5.21 1.90 -1.08
N LYS A 42 -6.02 1.83 -2.16
CA LYS A 42 -5.63 2.33 -3.49
C LYS A 42 -5.41 3.84 -3.49
N ASP A 43 -6.24 4.61 -2.80
CA ASP A 43 -6.04 6.06 -2.65
C ASP A 43 -4.68 6.36 -2.00
N TYR A 44 -4.34 5.70 -0.88
CA TYR A 44 -3.04 5.88 -0.21
C TYR A 44 -1.85 5.37 -1.04
N ARG A 45 -2.06 4.41 -1.94
CA ARG A 45 -1.03 3.99 -2.91
C ARG A 45 -0.74 5.12 -3.90
N GLU A 46 -1.77 5.81 -4.38
CA GLU A 46 -1.57 6.97 -5.27
C GLU A 46 -0.97 8.15 -4.52
N ASP A 47 -1.36 8.40 -3.27
CA ASP A 47 -0.72 9.41 -2.41
C ASP A 47 0.77 9.10 -2.21
N CYS A 48 1.13 7.83 -1.99
CA CYS A 48 2.51 7.40 -1.90
C CYS A 48 3.31 7.80 -3.15
N LYS A 49 2.79 7.50 -4.35
CA LYS A 49 3.44 7.87 -5.63
C LYS A 49 3.56 9.38 -5.77
N TYR A 50 2.51 10.12 -5.42
CA TYR A 50 2.50 11.58 -5.47
C TYR A 50 3.59 12.18 -4.58
N TYR A 51 3.67 11.79 -3.30
CA TYR A 51 4.66 12.34 -2.39
C TYR A 51 6.09 11.90 -2.73
N LEU A 52 6.25 10.69 -3.28
CA LEU A 52 7.56 10.23 -3.77
C LEU A 52 8.05 11.11 -4.94
N GLU A 53 7.18 11.42 -5.90
CA GLU A 53 7.50 12.31 -7.03
C GLU A 53 7.90 13.72 -6.55
N LYS A 54 7.33 14.18 -5.43
CA LYS A 54 7.70 15.47 -4.79
C LYS A 54 8.97 15.40 -3.93
N GLY A 55 9.58 14.23 -3.77
CA GLY A 55 10.74 14.01 -2.91
C GLY A 55 10.42 13.99 -1.42
N ASP A 56 9.14 13.91 -1.03
CA ASP A 56 8.72 13.75 0.36
C ASP A 56 8.63 12.26 0.72
N GLU A 57 9.80 11.66 0.94
CA GLU A 57 9.95 10.24 1.26
C GLU A 57 9.29 9.85 2.58
N ILE A 58 9.24 10.76 3.56
CA ILE A 58 8.64 10.48 4.88
C ILE A 58 7.12 10.35 4.74
N THR A 59 6.48 11.29 4.05
CA THR A 59 5.03 11.22 3.82
C THR A 59 4.69 10.07 2.88
N SER A 60 5.49 9.86 1.84
CA SER A 60 5.34 8.71 0.94
C SER A 60 5.41 7.37 1.68
N PHE A 61 6.41 7.18 2.55
CA PHE A 61 6.56 5.97 3.35
C PHE A 61 5.39 5.74 4.32
N LYS A 62 4.84 6.82 4.91
CA LYS A 62 3.63 6.73 5.75
C LYS A 62 2.42 6.27 4.92
N CYS A 63 2.25 6.80 3.71
CA CYS A 63 1.14 6.43 2.85
C CYS A 63 1.20 4.94 2.44
N ILE A 64 2.35 4.45 2.00
CA ILE A 64 2.48 3.04 1.61
C ILE A 64 2.32 2.09 2.81
N SER A 65 2.85 2.46 3.98
CA SER A 65 2.69 1.69 5.21
C SER A 65 1.21 1.58 5.64
N TYR A 66 0.46 2.69 5.54
CA TYR A 66 -0.97 2.69 5.85
C TYR A 66 -1.76 1.84 4.85
N SER A 67 -1.42 1.92 3.56
CA SER A 67 -2.05 1.10 2.52
C SER A 67 -1.84 -0.41 2.76
N HIS A 68 -0.59 -0.82 3.08
CA HIS A 68 -0.29 -2.20 3.47
C HIS A 68 -1.11 -2.65 4.68
N GLY A 69 -1.18 -1.84 5.75
CA GLY A 69 -1.97 -2.21 6.93
C GLY A 69 -3.45 -2.47 6.63
N LEU A 70 -4.04 -1.71 5.71
CA LEU A 70 -5.43 -1.93 5.27
C LEU A 70 -5.57 -3.25 4.50
N ILE A 71 -4.66 -3.55 3.58
CA ILE A 71 -4.72 -4.76 2.74
C ILE A 71 -4.34 -6.01 3.53
N ASP A 72 -3.30 -5.96 4.35
CA ASP A 72 -2.87 -7.10 5.18
C ASP A 72 -3.96 -7.49 6.18
N THR A 73 -4.68 -6.52 6.75
CA THR A 73 -5.85 -6.83 7.60
C THR A 73 -6.89 -7.65 6.83
N LEU A 74 -7.17 -7.31 5.57
CA LEU A 74 -8.10 -8.09 4.74
C LEU A 74 -7.54 -9.47 4.39
N ARG A 75 -6.24 -9.56 4.10
CA ARG A 75 -5.58 -10.85 3.81
C ARG A 75 -5.63 -11.80 5.00
N ILE A 76 -5.45 -11.28 6.22
CA ILE A 76 -5.53 -12.07 7.46
C ILE A 76 -6.96 -12.56 7.72
N ILE A 77 -7.97 -11.68 7.66
CA ILE A 77 -9.36 -12.09 8.02
C ILE A 77 -10.02 -12.99 6.97
N HIS A 78 -9.45 -13.08 5.75
CA HIS A 78 -9.86 -13.99 4.69
C HIS A 78 -8.92 -15.20 4.54
N ASP A 79 -8.08 -15.47 5.54
CA ASP A 79 -7.18 -16.64 5.61
C ASP A 79 -6.27 -16.82 4.39
N ILE A 80 -5.80 -15.71 3.80
CA ILE A 80 -4.88 -15.73 2.65
C ILE A 80 -3.43 -15.93 3.10
N ILE A 81 -3.10 -15.39 4.28
CA ILE A 81 -1.78 -15.47 4.93
C ILE A 81 -1.88 -15.85 6.39
#